data_AF-A0A535MUA2-F1
#
_entry.id   AF-A0A535MUA2-F1
#
_cell.length_a   1.000
_cell.length_b   1.000
_cell.length_c   1.000
_cell.angle_alpha   90.00
_cell.angle_beta   90.00
_cell.angle_gamma   90.00
#
_symmetry.space_group_name_H-M   'P 1'
#
loop_
_entity.id
_entity.type
_entity.pdbx_description
1 polymer ?
#
loop_
_entity_poly.entity_id
_entity_poly.type
_entity_poly.pdbx_seq_one_letter_code
_entity_poly.pdbx_strand_id
1 'polypeptide(L)' 'MVLTGVPMEARSVEEAGAGVVVAYRKEEIAAAVIAYLNDPERLGRAREAAARLGAAFDWDDLFDHAFERTLPLIAR' A
#
# COMPACT_ATOMS: atom_id res chain seq x y z
N MET A 1 -5.71 3.95 4.11
CA MET A 1 -6.28 4.11 2.75
C MET A 1 -7.61 3.36 2.67
N VAL A 2 -8.59 3.82 1.89
CA VAL A 2 -9.83 3.06 1.60
C VAL A 2 -9.76 2.62 0.14
N LEU A 3 -9.76 1.31 -0.10
CA LEU A 3 -9.71 0.74 -1.45
C LEU A 3 -10.98 -0.01 -1.74
N THR A 4 -11.32 -0.07 -3.02
CA THR A 4 -12.41 -0.91 -3.52
C THR A 4 -11.82 -2.06 -4.30
N GLY A 5 -12.38 -3.27 -4.17
CA GLY A 5 -11.77 -4.53 -4.58
C GLY A 5 -11.12 -4.55 -5.98
N VAL A 6 -9.81 -4.30 -6.02
CA VAL A 6 -8.90 -4.56 -7.16
C VAL A 6 -7.96 -5.70 -6.73
N PRO A 7 -7.82 -6.79 -7.50
CA PRO A 7 -7.52 -8.11 -6.92
C PRO A 7 -6.15 -8.31 -6.27
N MET A 8 -5.09 -7.62 -6.72
CA MET A 8 -3.74 -7.98 -6.31
C MET A 8 -3.16 -7.00 -5.29
N GLU A 9 -3.36 -5.71 -5.49
CA GLU A 9 -2.79 -4.66 -4.63
C GLU A 9 -3.64 -4.41 -3.38
N ALA A 10 -4.96 -4.60 -3.47
CA ALA A 10 -5.86 -4.36 -2.35
C ALA A 10 -5.61 -5.33 -1.19
N ARG A 11 -5.26 -6.59 -1.50
CA ARG A 11 -4.96 -7.62 -0.50
C ARG A 11 -3.67 -7.30 0.27
N SER A 12 -2.60 -6.92 -0.44
CA SER A 12 -1.33 -6.55 0.19
C SER A 12 -1.47 -5.34 1.11
N VAL A 13 -2.33 -4.39 0.75
CA VAL A 13 -2.62 -3.21 1.59
C VAL A 13 -3.36 -3.58 2.87
N GLU A 14 -4.34 -4.47 2.80
CA GLU A 14 -5.12 -4.91 3.96
C GLU A 14 -4.28 -5.81 4.89
N GLU A 15 -3.52 -6.75 4.32
CA GLU A 15 -2.59 -7.62 5.07
C GLU A 15 -1.49 -6.81 5.78
N ALA A 16 -1.00 -5.73 5.17
CA ALA A 16 -0.04 -4.82 5.79
C ALA A 16 -0.67 -3.89 6.85
N GLY A 17 -2.01 -3.85 6.97
CA GLY A 17 -2.73 -2.89 7.82
C GLY A 17 -2.63 -1.44 7.32
N ALA A 18 -2.20 -1.22 6.08
CA ALA A 18 -2.05 0.09 5.45
C ALA A 18 -3.38 0.70 4.97
N GLY A 19 -4.45 -0.10 4.98
CA GLY A 19 -5.77 0.32 4.58
C GLY A 19 -6.84 -0.71 4.91
N VAL A 20 -8.03 -0.44 4.39
CA VAL A 20 -9.19 -1.35 4.42
C VAL A 20 -9.72 -1.51 3.01
N VAL A 21 -10.16 -2.72 2.68
CA VAL A 21 -10.82 -3.02 1.40
C VAL A 21 -12.32 -3.09 1.65
N VAL A 22 -13.07 -2.33 0.87
CA VAL A 22 -14.53 -2.30 0.92
C VAL A 22 -15.12 -2.64 -0.44
N ALA A 23 -16.39 -3.06 -0.47
CA ALA A 23 -17.12 -3.16 -1.72
C ALA A 23 -17.28 -1.76 -2.34
N TYR A 24 -17.43 -1.71 -3.66
CA TYR A 24 -17.71 -0.47 -4.39
C TYR A 24 -19.18 -0.04 -4.20
N ARG A 25 -19.52 0.30 -2.95
CA ARG A 25 -20.85 0.75 -2.51
C ARG A 25 -20.70 2.02 -1.69
N LYS A 26 -21.57 3.01 -1.95
CA LYS A 26 -21.48 4.33 -1.31
C LYS A 26 -21.49 4.24 0.22
N GLU A 27 -22.31 3.35 0.78
CA GLU A 27 -22.45 3.17 2.22
C GLU A 27 -21.17 2.62 2.85
N GLU A 28 -20.49 1.68 2.19
CA GLU A 28 -19.28 1.08 2.74
C GLU A 28 -18.08 2.01 2.67
N ILE A 29 -17.94 2.75 1.56
CA ILE A 29 -16.91 3.77 1.43
C ILE A 29 -17.10 4.83 2.52
N ALA A 30 -18.33 5.34 2.70
CA ALA A 30 -18.63 6.32 3.72
C ALA A 30 -18.35 5.78 5.13
N ALA A 31 -18.78 4.55 5.44
CA ALA A 31 -18.54 3.93 6.74
C ALA A 31 -17.05 3.77 7.04
N ALA A 32 -16.24 3.36 6.06
CA ALA A 32 -14.79 3.21 6.24
C ALA A 32 -14.09 4.56 6.49
N VAL A 33 -14.48 5.61 5.77
CA VAL A 33 -13.95 6.96 5.98
C VAL A 33 -14.34 7.48 7.38
N ILE A 34 -15.60 7.36 7.77
CA ILE A 34 -16.09 7.78 9.08
C ILE A 34 -15.34 7.03 10.19
N ALA A 35 -15.12 5.72 10.03
CA ALA A 35 -14.39 4.92 11.01
C ALA A 35 -12.95 5.42 11.24
N TYR A 36 -12.24 5.85 10.20
CA TYR A 36 -10.91 6.45 10.35
C TYR A 36 -10.96 7.84 10.99
N LEU A 37 -11.95 8.66 10.65
CA LEU A 37 -12.06 10.02 11.20
C LEU A 37 -12.44 10.02 12.67
N ASN A 38 -13.18 9.01 13.14
CA ASN A 38 -13.55 8.84 14.54
C ASN A 38 -12.47 8.15 15.39
N ASP A 39 -11.43 7.59 14.78
CA ASP A 39 -10.33 6.92 15.48
C ASP A 39 -8.97 7.39 14.90
N PRO A 40 -8.46 8.55 15.36
CA PRO A 40 -7.21 9.11 14.88
C PRO A 40 -6.00 8.20 15.10
N GLU A 41 -5.99 7.38 16.15
CA GLU A 41 -4.89 6.44 16.39
C GLU A 41 -4.86 5.32 15.36
N ARG A 42 -6.04 4.75 15.04
CA ARG A 42 -6.16 3.77 13.96
C ARG A 42 -5.73 4.36 12.63
N LEU A 43 -6.09 5.60 12.35
CA LEU A 43 -5.63 6.30 11.15
C LEU A 43 -4.10 6.50 11.16
N GLY A 44 -3.52 6.85 12.31
CA GLY A 44 -2.07 6.97 12.49
C GLY A 44 -1.34 5.67 12.17
N ARG A 45 -1.77 4.56 12.79
CA ARG A 45 -1.20 3.22 12.54
C ARG A 45 -1.29 2.82 11.07
N ALA A 46 -2.42 3.10 10.42
CA ALA A 46 -2.61 2.79 9.00
C ALA A 46 -1.69 3.64 8.11
N ARG A 47 -1.42 4.90 8.46
CA ARG A 47 -0.47 5.76 7.74
C ARG A 47 0.97 5.26 7.88
N GLU A 48 1.38 4.89 9.08
CA GLU A 48 2.71 4.33 9.30
C GLU A 48 2.90 3.00 8.56
N ALA A 49 1.88 2.14 8.57
CA ALA A 49 1.89 0.90 7.79
C ALA A 49 1.96 1.16 6.28
N ALA A 50 1.22 2.16 5.78
CA ALA A 50 1.30 2.55 4.38
C ALA A 50 2.67 3.09 3.99
N ALA A 51 3.32 3.88 4.85
CA ALA A 51 4.68 4.36 4.62
C ALA A 51 5.69 3.21 4.53
N ARG A 52 5.60 2.22 5.45
CA ARG A 52 6.44 1.01 5.41
C ARG A 52 6.21 0.18 4.16
N LEU A 53 4.96 -0.01 3.76
CA LEU A 53 4.62 -0.74 2.54
C LEU A 53 5.15 -0.03 1.30
N GLY A 54 5.00 1.30 1.24
CA GLY A 54 5.48 2.13 0.12
C GLY A 54 7.00 2.11 -0.04
N ALA A 55 7.75 2.05 1.07
CA ALA A 55 9.21 1.97 1.04
C ALA A 55 9.73 0.72 0.31
N ALA A 56 8.97 -0.37 0.26
CA ALA A 56 9.34 -1.56 -0.51
C ALA A 56 9.28 -1.35 -2.03
N PHE A 57 8.74 -0.22 -2.48
CA PHE A 57 8.64 0.18 -3.89
C PHE A 57 9.44 1.45 -4.17
N ASP A 58 10.45 1.74 -3.34
CA ASP A 58 11.36 2.84 -3.58
C ASP A 58 12.11 2.62 -4.91
N TRP A 59 12.14 3.66 -5.75
CA TRP A 59 12.71 3.57 -7.08
C TRP A 59 14.22 3.41 -7.05
N ASP A 60 14.91 4.04 -6.10
CA ASP A 60 16.36 3.96 -5.99
C ASP A 60 16.75 2.51 -5.68
N ASP A 61 16.10 1.90 -4.68
CA ASP A 61 16.31 0.49 -4.33
C ASP A 61 15.97 -0.47 -5.49
N LEU A 62 14.86 -0.23 -6.18
CA LEU A 62 14.42 -1.04 -7.34
C LEU A 62 15.42 -0.98 -8.49
N PHE A 63 15.90 0.22 -8.83
CA PHE A 63 16.84 0.41 -9.93
C PHE A 63 18.23 -0.11 -9.59
N ASP A 64 18.73 0.15 -8.38
CA ASP A 64 20.00 -0.40 -7.92
C ASP A 64 19.99 -1.93 -8.02
N HIS A 65 18.93 -2.56 -7.51
CA HIS A 65 18.81 -4.01 -7.55
C HIS A 65 18.67 -4.56 -8.99
N ALA A 66 17.98 -3.83 -9.88
CA ALA A 66 17.88 -4.20 -11.29
C ALA A 66 19.23 -4.07 -12.01
N PHE A 67 19.97 -2.97 -11.77
CA PHE A 67 21.26 -2.72 -12.40
C PHE A 67 22.34 -3.67 -11.91
N GLU A 68 22.43 -3.97 -10.61
CA GLU A 68 23.34 -4.97 -10.05
C GLU A 68 23.23 -6.32 -10.77
N ARG A 69 21.99 -6.72 -11.09
CA ARG A 69 21.71 -8.02 -11.72
C ARG A 69 21.93 -8.02 -13.23
N THR A 70 21.77 -6.86 -13.90
CA THR A 70 21.76 -6.78 -15.36
C THR A 70 23.07 -6.26 -15.96
N LEU A 71 23.75 -5.30 -15.31
CA LEU A 71 25.03 -4.74 -15.79
C LEU A 71 26.08 -5.81 -16.15
N PRO A 72 26.29 -6.88 -15.35
CA PRO A 72 27.26 -7.92 -15.70
C PRO A 72 26.92 -8.71 -16.98
N LEU A 73 25.65 -8.72 -17.40
CA LEU A 73 25.17 -9.46 -18.57
C LEU A 73 25.38 -8.67 -19.88
N ILE A 74 25.44 -7.34 -19.81
CA ILE A 74 25.57 -6.43 -20.95
C ILE A 74 26.98 -5.82 -21.08
N ALA A 75 27.82 -5.89 -20.04
CA ALA A 75 29.21 -5.43 -20.06
C ALA A 75 30.21 -6.44 -20.68
N ARG A 76 29.72 -7.39 -21.49
CA ARG A 76 30.51 -8.38 -22.25
C ARG A 76 30.55 -8.01 -23.72
#